data_AF-A0A9D2SQ37-F1
#
_entry.id   AF-A0A9D2SQ37-F1
#
_cell.length_a   1.000
_cell.length_b   1.000
_cell.length_c   1.000
_cell.angle_alpha   90.00
_cell.angle_beta   90.00
_cell.angle_gamma   90.00
#
_symmetry.space_group_name_H-M   'P 1'
#
loop_
_entity.id
_entity.type
_entity.pdbx_description
1 polymer ?
#
loop_
_entity_poly.entity_id
_entity_poly.type
_entity_poly.pdbx_seq_one_letter_code
_entity_poly.pdbx_strand_id
1 'polypeptide(L)'
;MIRLDRYLCEMGEGTRSGVKELLRKGRVCVDGVPEKDPARKVDEKSVQVSVDGRSLRYAKNVYFLLHKPAGLLSATRDGKGRTVLDWMREKEPENPFLKRELFPAGRLDKDTEGLLLVTDDGQLAHRLLSPSRHVKKTYYVETDGALSEEACERLRHGVDIGEGEHARPAEIERTQLEGCSSESHAAYLLTITEGKYHQVKRMMQSQGKQVTCLRRVAMGPLVLDESLPVGHFRPLTQEELSALGACGADVADPPPGILEGIEAVIFDLDGSLVDSMWVWPEIDVEYLGRYGIRLDERLQGDIDGMSFTETAVYFKERFGIPDPVEKIKEDWNRMALEKYRKEVSLKKGAREFIEECRRRKWKLGIATSNSRQLVEAVVDAQGLTDDFSCILTSCEVGKGKPAPDIYLAVAKRLETAPERCLVFEDIEPGIRAGKAAGMRVCAVKDDWCQTPEEQLRALADHYITDYTELK
;
A
#
# COMPACT_ATOMS: atom_id res chain seq x y z
N MET A 1 -23.61 -19.25 2.32
CA MET A 1 -23.08 -20.62 2.49
C MET A 1 -22.71 -21.23 1.14
N ILE A 2 -21.42 -21.42 0.89
CA ILE A 2 -20.85 -22.02 -0.32
C ILE A 2 -20.04 -23.28 -0.01
N ARG A 3 -19.77 -24.12 -1.02
CA ARG A 3 -18.86 -25.27 -0.85
C ARG A 3 -17.42 -24.80 -0.73
N LEU A 4 -16.63 -25.43 0.12
CA LEU A 4 -15.22 -25.09 0.33
C LEU A 4 -14.39 -25.24 -0.96
N ASP A 5 -14.65 -26.26 -1.79
CA ASP A 5 -13.96 -26.36 -3.08
C ASP A 5 -14.24 -25.18 -4.01
N ARG A 6 -15.48 -24.70 -4.02
CA ARG A 6 -15.90 -23.51 -4.76
C ARG A 6 -15.27 -22.24 -4.18
N TYR A 7 -15.28 -22.09 -2.86
CA TYR A 7 -14.62 -20.98 -2.15
C TYR A 7 -13.17 -20.84 -2.62
N LEU A 8 -12.39 -21.93 -2.54
CA LEU A 8 -10.97 -21.93 -2.85
C LEU A 8 -10.69 -21.68 -4.34
N CYS A 9 -11.52 -22.23 -5.24
CA CYS A 9 -11.41 -21.96 -6.67
C CYS A 9 -11.70 -20.48 -7.00
N GLU A 10 -12.76 -19.92 -6.44
CA GLU A 10 -13.10 -18.50 -6.63
C GLU A 10 -11.97 -17.62 -6.06
N MET A 11 -11.37 -18.01 -4.93
CA MET A 11 -10.23 -17.30 -4.33
C MET A 11 -8.88 -17.47 -5.07
N GLY A 12 -8.85 -18.18 -6.19
CA GLY A 12 -7.65 -18.28 -7.03
C GLY A 12 -6.62 -19.30 -6.54
N GLU A 13 -6.97 -20.19 -5.62
CA GLU A 13 -6.05 -21.21 -5.06
C GLU A 13 -5.79 -22.39 -6.01
N GLY A 14 -6.44 -22.39 -7.18
CA GLY A 14 -6.18 -23.33 -8.25
C GLY A 14 -7.44 -23.89 -8.89
N THR A 15 -7.22 -24.77 -9.86
CA THR A 15 -8.31 -25.51 -10.50
C THR A 15 -9.01 -26.42 -9.49
N ARG A 16 -10.21 -26.87 -9.82
CA ARG A 16 -10.99 -27.75 -8.95
C ARG A 16 -10.25 -29.03 -8.57
N SER A 17 -9.40 -29.56 -9.45
CA SER A 17 -8.53 -30.70 -9.14
C SER A 17 -7.39 -30.31 -8.21
N GLY A 18 -6.74 -29.17 -8.44
CA GLY A 18 -5.68 -28.65 -7.56
C GLY A 18 -6.17 -28.36 -6.13
N VAL A 19 -7.33 -27.71 -6.00
CA VAL A 19 -7.98 -27.44 -4.71
C VAL A 19 -8.29 -28.72 -3.94
N LYS A 20 -8.81 -29.76 -4.62
CA LYS A 20 -9.03 -31.07 -3.98
C LYS A 20 -7.74 -31.70 -3.47
N GLU A 21 -6.64 -31.48 -4.17
CA GLU A 21 -5.32 -31.97 -3.73
C GLU A 21 -4.82 -31.22 -2.49
N LEU A 22 -5.00 -29.88 -2.44
CA LEU A 22 -4.67 -29.07 -1.26
C LEU A 22 -5.43 -29.56 -0.02
N LEU A 23 -6.75 -29.75 -0.14
CA LEU A 23 -7.60 -30.31 0.92
C LEU A 23 -7.12 -31.70 1.35
N ARG A 24 -6.86 -32.61 0.39
CA ARG A 24 -6.38 -33.96 0.68
C ARG A 24 -5.06 -33.97 1.46
N LYS A 25 -4.15 -33.04 1.14
CA LYS A 25 -2.85 -32.86 1.80
C LYS A 25 -2.96 -32.18 3.18
N GLY A 26 -4.15 -31.78 3.61
CA GLY A 26 -4.36 -31.06 4.88
C GLY A 26 -3.77 -29.66 4.88
N ARG A 27 -3.60 -29.06 3.69
CA ARG A 27 -3.02 -27.72 3.51
C ARG A 27 -4.06 -26.62 3.67
N VAL A 28 -5.34 -26.97 3.76
CA VAL A 28 -6.44 -26.03 3.97
C VAL A 28 -6.93 -26.16 5.40
N CYS A 29 -7.05 -25.05 6.11
CA CYS A 29 -7.73 -24.99 7.40
C CYS A 29 -9.01 -24.16 7.32
N VAL A 30 -9.98 -24.53 8.13
CA VAL A 30 -11.22 -23.78 8.37
C VAL A 30 -11.33 -23.56 9.86
N ASP A 31 -11.30 -22.30 10.30
CA ASP A 31 -11.23 -21.87 11.69
C ASP A 31 -10.04 -22.52 12.45
N GLY A 32 -8.88 -22.56 11.78
CA GLY A 32 -7.65 -23.15 12.32
C GLY A 32 -7.59 -24.68 12.27
N VAL A 33 -8.67 -25.37 11.87
CA VAL A 33 -8.71 -26.84 11.82
C VAL A 33 -8.51 -27.34 10.38
N PRO A 34 -7.56 -28.26 10.12
CA PRO A 34 -7.38 -28.83 8.79
C PRO A 34 -8.66 -29.48 8.26
N GLU A 35 -9.09 -29.07 7.06
CA GLU A 35 -10.28 -29.59 6.39
C GLU A 35 -9.90 -30.38 5.14
N LYS A 36 -10.52 -31.54 4.96
CA LYS A 36 -10.28 -32.44 3.83
C LYS A 36 -11.51 -32.65 2.95
N ASP A 37 -12.71 -32.30 3.42
CA ASP A 37 -13.95 -32.40 2.67
C ASP A 37 -14.16 -31.21 1.73
N PRO A 38 -14.03 -31.38 0.39
CA PRO A 38 -14.31 -30.33 -0.58
C PRO A 38 -15.79 -29.88 -0.59
N ALA A 39 -16.70 -30.72 -0.10
CA ALA A 39 -18.13 -30.43 -0.10
C ALA A 39 -18.61 -29.70 1.16
N ARG A 40 -17.73 -29.49 2.17
CA ARG A 40 -18.07 -28.73 3.38
C ARG A 40 -18.68 -27.40 2.97
N LYS A 41 -19.85 -27.11 3.52
CA LYS A 41 -20.48 -25.80 3.37
C LYS A 41 -19.86 -24.87 4.40
N VAL A 42 -19.37 -23.74 3.93
CA VAL A 42 -18.83 -22.67 4.75
C VAL A 42 -19.66 -21.42 4.54
N ASP A 43 -19.86 -20.65 5.61
CA ASP A 43 -20.42 -19.32 5.50
C ASP A 43 -19.28 -18.36 5.14
N GLU A 44 -19.32 -17.86 3.91
CA GLU A 44 -18.35 -16.93 3.35
C GLU A 44 -18.11 -15.66 4.18
N LYS A 45 -19.03 -15.31 5.10
CA LYS A 45 -18.94 -14.11 5.93
C LYS A 45 -18.37 -14.33 7.32
N SER A 46 -18.49 -15.55 7.86
CA SER A 46 -18.16 -15.81 9.27
C SER A 46 -16.99 -16.77 9.45
N VAL A 47 -16.59 -17.48 8.40
CA VAL A 47 -15.55 -18.50 8.47
C VAL A 47 -14.16 -17.90 8.20
N GLN A 48 -13.13 -18.41 8.88
CA GLN A 48 -11.75 -18.14 8.51
C GLN A 48 -11.19 -19.35 7.74
N VAL A 49 -11.01 -19.21 6.42
CA VAL A 49 -10.31 -20.24 5.61
C VAL A 49 -8.84 -19.84 5.49
N SER A 50 -7.91 -20.78 5.61
CA SER A 50 -6.50 -20.56 5.27
C SER A 50 -5.93 -21.69 4.41
N VAL A 51 -4.95 -21.38 3.58
CA VAL A 51 -4.19 -22.34 2.77
C VAL A 51 -2.71 -22.16 3.06
N ASP A 52 -2.04 -23.21 3.53
CA ASP A 52 -0.64 -23.16 3.97
C ASP A 52 -0.37 -22.09 5.03
N GLY A 53 -1.32 -21.87 5.94
CA GLY A 53 -1.25 -20.83 6.95
C GLY A 53 -1.61 -19.43 6.46
N ARG A 54 -1.78 -19.21 5.15
CA ARG A 54 -2.24 -17.94 4.57
C ARG A 54 -3.75 -17.82 4.66
N SER A 55 -4.26 -16.89 5.46
CA SER A 55 -5.70 -16.62 5.57
C SER A 55 -6.26 -16.10 4.25
N LEU A 56 -7.39 -16.64 3.83
CA LEU A 56 -8.14 -16.27 2.64
C LEU A 56 -9.42 -15.58 3.05
N ARG A 57 -9.67 -14.41 2.47
CA ARG A 57 -10.93 -13.67 2.65
C ARG A 57 -11.78 -13.78 1.41
N TYR A 58 -13.01 -14.29 1.54
CA TYR A 58 -13.88 -14.48 0.40
C TYR A 58 -14.25 -13.15 -0.27
N ALA A 59 -14.10 -13.10 -1.59
CA ALA A 59 -14.66 -12.06 -2.43
C ALA A 59 -15.38 -12.71 -3.60
N LYS A 60 -16.68 -12.43 -3.73
CA LYS A 60 -17.48 -12.98 -4.82
C LYS A 60 -16.98 -12.47 -6.17
N ASN A 61 -16.76 -11.16 -6.26
CA ASN A 61 -16.19 -10.48 -7.41
C ASN A 61 -15.07 -9.55 -6.93
N VAL A 62 -14.15 -9.23 -7.83
CA VAL A 62 -13.02 -8.32 -7.58
C VAL A 62 -13.14 -7.10 -8.47
N TYR A 63 -12.82 -5.92 -7.95
CA TYR A 63 -12.89 -4.66 -8.69
C TYR A 63 -11.67 -3.79 -8.39
N PHE A 64 -10.89 -3.47 -9.42
CA PHE A 64 -9.76 -2.55 -9.35
C PHE A 64 -10.01 -1.31 -10.22
N LEU A 65 -9.73 -0.13 -9.69
CA LEU A 65 -9.55 1.09 -10.47
C LEU A 65 -8.06 1.22 -10.79
N LEU A 66 -7.75 1.18 -12.08
CA LEU A 66 -6.40 1.37 -12.60
C LEU A 66 -6.28 2.76 -13.23
N HIS A 67 -5.29 3.53 -12.81
CA HIS A 67 -4.80 4.66 -13.60
C HIS A 67 -3.88 4.11 -14.70
N LYS A 68 -4.48 3.72 -15.83
CA LYS A 68 -3.78 3.03 -16.92
C LYS A 68 -2.69 3.95 -17.49
N PRO A 69 -1.43 3.50 -17.58
CA PRO A 69 -0.39 4.23 -18.30
C PRO A 69 -0.53 4.02 -19.82
N ALA A 70 0.03 4.94 -20.61
CA ALA A 70 0.22 4.72 -22.03
C ALA A 70 1.18 3.52 -22.29
N GLY A 71 1.09 2.93 -23.47
CA GLY A 71 1.91 1.79 -23.91
C GLY A 71 1.32 0.40 -23.67
N LEU A 72 0.30 0.26 -22.81
CA LEU A 72 -0.32 -1.03 -22.48
C LEU A 72 -1.61 -1.30 -23.26
N LEU A 73 -1.86 -2.58 -23.60
CA LEU A 73 -3.09 -3.03 -24.24
C LEU A 73 -4.19 -3.34 -23.20
N SER A 74 -5.39 -2.79 -23.41
CA SER A 74 -6.58 -3.12 -22.60
C SER A 74 -7.21 -4.45 -23.07
N ALA A 75 -6.60 -5.59 -22.73
CA ALA A 75 -7.05 -6.93 -23.12
C ALA A 75 -6.74 -7.99 -22.05
N THR A 76 -7.45 -9.13 -22.09
CA THR A 76 -7.21 -10.26 -21.17
C THR A 76 -5.96 -11.07 -21.52
N ARG A 77 -5.72 -11.27 -22.81
CA ARG A 77 -4.53 -11.88 -23.40
C ARG A 77 -4.32 -11.24 -24.77
N ASP A 78 -3.08 -10.96 -25.13
CA ASP A 78 -2.77 -10.46 -26.47
C ASP A 78 -1.42 -11.04 -26.91
N GLY A 79 -1.32 -11.47 -28.17
CA GLY A 79 -0.09 -12.01 -28.76
C GLY A 79 0.83 -10.93 -29.36
N LYS A 80 0.38 -9.67 -29.40
CA LYS A 80 1.03 -8.55 -30.11
C LYS A 80 1.59 -7.48 -29.16
N GLY A 81 1.38 -7.60 -27.85
CA GLY A 81 1.92 -6.64 -26.88
C GLY A 81 1.52 -6.95 -25.44
N ARG A 82 2.16 -6.25 -24.50
CA ARG A 82 1.91 -6.40 -23.06
C ARG A 82 0.54 -5.84 -22.69
N THR A 83 -0.25 -6.62 -21.96
CA THR A 83 -1.58 -6.22 -21.52
C THR A 83 -1.55 -5.52 -20.15
N VAL A 84 -2.62 -4.81 -19.81
CA VAL A 84 -2.80 -4.24 -18.46
C VAL A 84 -2.80 -5.31 -17.37
N LEU A 85 -3.30 -6.52 -17.66
CA LEU A 85 -3.38 -7.60 -16.67
C LEU A 85 -2.03 -8.28 -16.45
N ASP A 86 -1.24 -8.48 -17.51
CA ASP A 86 0.14 -8.96 -17.36
C ASP A 86 0.93 -7.96 -16.52
N TRP A 87 0.80 -6.67 -16.84
CA TRP A 87 1.46 -5.60 -16.10
C TRP A 87 1.02 -5.52 -14.62
N MET A 88 -0.28 -5.65 -14.31
CA MET A 88 -0.77 -5.66 -12.91
C MET A 88 -0.21 -6.86 -12.13
N ARG A 89 -0.21 -8.06 -12.74
CA ARG A 89 0.31 -9.29 -12.10
C ARG A 89 1.82 -9.23 -11.86
N GLU A 90 2.57 -8.61 -12.76
CA GLU A 90 4.00 -8.36 -12.56
C GLU A 90 4.26 -7.35 -11.45
N LYS A 91 3.38 -6.36 -11.28
CA LYS A 91 3.49 -5.34 -10.22
C LYS A 91 3.16 -5.86 -8.83
N GLU A 92 2.18 -6.74 -8.71
CA GLU A 92 1.77 -7.35 -7.44
C GLU A 92 1.65 -8.88 -7.56
N PRO A 93 2.76 -9.62 -7.71
CA PRO A 93 2.74 -11.07 -7.96
C PRO A 93 2.11 -11.88 -6.82
N GLU A 94 2.21 -11.36 -5.59
CA GLU A 94 1.66 -11.99 -4.39
C GLU A 94 0.18 -11.69 -4.15
N ASN A 95 -0.42 -10.73 -4.88
CA ASN A 95 -1.83 -10.39 -4.72
C ASN A 95 -2.71 -11.55 -5.22
N PRO A 96 -3.47 -12.25 -4.34
CA PRO A 96 -4.24 -13.42 -4.73
C PRO A 96 -5.41 -13.08 -5.64
N PHE A 97 -5.94 -11.86 -5.58
CA PHE A 97 -7.06 -11.44 -6.41
C PHE A 97 -6.65 -11.27 -7.88
N LEU A 98 -5.38 -10.93 -8.16
CA LEU A 98 -4.85 -10.83 -9.53
C LEU A 98 -4.61 -12.19 -10.20
N LYS A 99 -4.65 -13.28 -9.42
CA LYS A 99 -4.60 -14.66 -9.92
C LYS A 99 -5.93 -15.13 -10.53
N ARG A 100 -7.03 -14.39 -10.28
CA ARG A 100 -8.34 -14.65 -10.87
C ARG A 100 -8.38 -14.31 -12.36
N GLU A 101 -9.40 -14.81 -13.03
CA GLU A 101 -9.69 -14.50 -14.45
C GLU A 101 -10.35 -13.12 -14.60
N LEU A 102 -9.56 -12.07 -14.34
CA LEU A 102 -9.99 -10.69 -14.49
C LEU A 102 -10.00 -10.25 -15.96
N PHE A 103 -10.78 -9.22 -16.26
CA PHE A 103 -10.82 -8.54 -17.55
C PHE A 103 -11.08 -7.03 -17.38
N PRO A 104 -10.63 -6.19 -18.32
CA PRO A 104 -10.93 -4.77 -18.29
C PRO A 104 -12.40 -4.54 -18.68
N ALA A 105 -13.17 -3.84 -17.83
CA ALA A 105 -14.53 -3.40 -18.07
C ALA A 105 -14.53 -2.16 -18.97
N GLY A 106 -14.21 -2.39 -20.24
CA GLY A 106 -14.03 -1.36 -21.25
C GLY A 106 -12.59 -1.32 -21.74
N ARG A 107 -12.36 -0.63 -22.85
CA ARG A 107 -11.03 -0.55 -23.45
C ARG A 107 -10.59 0.90 -23.54
N LEU A 108 -9.31 1.12 -23.26
CA LEU A 108 -8.57 2.32 -23.65
C LEU A 108 -7.55 1.92 -24.70
N ASP A 109 -7.30 2.82 -25.65
CA ASP A 109 -6.29 2.61 -26.68
C ASP A 109 -4.90 2.52 -26.05
N LYS A 110 -3.93 1.98 -26.82
CA LYS A 110 -2.58 1.74 -26.31
C LYS A 110 -1.95 2.99 -25.73
N ASP A 111 -2.08 4.11 -26.44
CA ASP A 111 -1.55 5.44 -26.12
C ASP A 111 -2.50 6.29 -25.26
N THR A 112 -3.63 5.74 -24.80
CA THR A 112 -4.59 6.44 -23.93
C THR A 112 -4.37 6.07 -22.48
N GLU A 113 -4.39 7.07 -21.61
CA GLU A 113 -4.20 6.93 -20.17
C GLU A 113 -5.51 7.00 -19.38
N GLY A 114 -5.43 6.79 -18.07
CA GLY A 114 -6.49 7.12 -17.12
C GLY A 114 -7.34 5.94 -16.68
N LEU A 115 -8.52 6.25 -16.17
CA LEU A 115 -9.40 5.34 -15.46
C LEU A 115 -9.76 4.10 -16.30
N LEU A 116 -9.34 2.94 -15.83
CA LEU A 116 -9.75 1.64 -16.32
C LEU A 116 -10.25 0.77 -15.17
N LEU A 117 -11.51 0.35 -15.23
CA LEU A 117 -12.05 -0.66 -14.31
C LEU A 117 -11.58 -2.05 -14.75
N VAL A 118 -11.02 -2.83 -13.83
CA VAL A 118 -10.64 -4.24 -14.03
C VAL A 118 -11.42 -5.10 -13.05
N THR A 119 -12.11 -6.12 -13.55
CA THR A 119 -13.01 -6.95 -12.72
C THR A 119 -13.21 -8.34 -13.31
N ASP A 120 -13.79 -9.25 -12.54
CA ASP A 120 -14.38 -10.51 -13.02
C ASP A 120 -15.92 -10.48 -13.05
N ASP A 121 -16.55 -9.37 -12.66
CA ASP A 121 -18.00 -9.20 -12.71
C ASP A 121 -18.50 -8.88 -14.12
N GLY A 122 -18.81 -9.94 -14.87
CA GLY A 122 -19.30 -9.82 -16.24
C GLY A 122 -20.65 -9.08 -16.35
N GLN A 123 -21.48 -9.17 -15.30
CA GLN A 123 -22.78 -8.49 -15.31
C GLN A 123 -22.59 -6.98 -15.16
N LEU A 124 -21.75 -6.54 -14.23
CA LEU A 124 -21.43 -5.12 -14.08
C LEU A 124 -20.76 -4.57 -15.34
N ALA A 125 -19.75 -5.26 -15.86
CA ALA A 125 -19.08 -4.83 -17.08
C ALA A 125 -20.05 -4.69 -18.26
N HIS A 126 -20.94 -5.67 -18.46
CA HIS A 126 -21.99 -5.56 -19.48
C HIS A 126 -22.91 -4.36 -19.23
N ARG A 127 -23.32 -4.09 -17.98
CA ARG A 127 -24.13 -2.90 -17.65
C ARG A 127 -23.40 -1.59 -17.96
N LEU A 128 -22.09 -1.53 -17.73
CA LEU A 128 -21.31 -0.31 -17.97
C LEU A 128 -20.98 -0.08 -19.44
N LEU A 129 -20.83 -1.14 -20.22
CA LEU A 129 -20.39 -1.08 -21.62
C LEU A 129 -21.52 -1.16 -22.63
N SER A 130 -22.71 -1.59 -22.22
CA SER A 130 -23.85 -1.72 -23.12
C SER A 130 -24.18 -0.38 -23.79
N PRO A 131 -24.20 -0.31 -25.13
CA PRO A 131 -24.50 0.92 -25.86
C PRO A 131 -25.86 1.53 -25.50
N SER A 132 -26.83 0.72 -25.08
CA SER A 132 -28.19 1.16 -24.72
C SER A 132 -28.29 1.84 -23.35
N ARG A 133 -27.26 1.73 -22.51
CA ARG A 133 -27.26 2.30 -21.15
C ARG A 133 -26.68 3.70 -21.07
N HIS A 134 -26.07 4.19 -22.15
CA HIS A 134 -25.58 5.56 -22.27
C HIS A 134 -24.70 6.03 -21.10
N VAL A 135 -23.88 5.13 -20.57
CA VAL A 135 -22.97 5.43 -19.47
C VAL A 135 -21.96 6.49 -19.92
N LYS A 136 -22.02 7.64 -19.24
CA LYS A 136 -21.13 8.79 -19.46
C LYS A 136 -19.67 8.39 -19.22
N LYS A 137 -18.78 8.89 -20.07
CA LYS A 137 -17.33 8.75 -19.96
C LYS A 137 -16.72 10.11 -20.25
N THR A 138 -15.98 10.64 -19.30
CA THR A 138 -15.34 11.96 -19.42
C THR A 138 -13.86 11.78 -19.66
N TYR A 139 -13.36 12.50 -20.65
CA TYR A 139 -11.97 12.47 -21.08
C TYR A 139 -11.36 13.86 -20.93
N TYR A 140 -10.19 13.91 -20.32
CA TYR A 140 -9.27 15.03 -20.50
C TYR A 140 -8.57 14.84 -21.85
N VAL A 141 -8.68 15.86 -22.71
CA VAL A 141 -8.18 15.84 -24.08
C VAL A 141 -7.32 17.06 -24.32
N GLU A 142 -6.08 16.86 -24.72
CA GLU A 142 -5.24 17.93 -25.24
C GLU A 142 -5.19 17.88 -26.76
N THR A 143 -5.25 19.05 -27.38
CA THR A 143 -5.17 19.21 -28.83
C THR A 143 -4.07 20.17 -29.24
N ASP A 144 -3.63 20.06 -30.49
CA ASP A 144 -2.65 20.93 -31.19
C ASP A 144 -3.17 22.36 -31.49
N GLY A 145 -3.94 22.90 -30.55
CA GLY A 145 -4.51 24.23 -30.56
C GLY A 145 -5.98 24.24 -30.16
N ALA A 146 -6.54 25.42 -29.93
CA ALA A 146 -7.93 25.56 -29.51
C ALA A 146 -8.92 25.24 -30.64
N LEU A 147 -10.00 24.54 -30.30
CA LEU A 147 -11.22 24.47 -31.10
C LEU A 147 -11.89 25.85 -31.16
N SER A 148 -12.51 26.18 -32.30
CA SER A 148 -13.41 27.33 -32.39
C SER A 148 -14.74 27.01 -31.70
N GLU A 149 -15.52 28.03 -31.35
CA GLU A 149 -16.82 27.81 -30.71
C GLU A 149 -17.78 27.04 -31.63
N GLU A 150 -17.74 27.27 -32.94
CA GLU A 150 -18.55 26.51 -33.90
C GLU A 150 -18.15 25.03 -33.94
N ALA A 151 -16.88 24.71 -33.71
CA ALA A 151 -16.42 23.33 -33.61
C ALA A 151 -16.91 22.66 -32.32
N CYS A 152 -16.87 23.36 -31.18
CA CYS A 152 -17.47 22.88 -29.94
C CYS A 152 -18.98 22.65 -30.12
N GLU A 153 -19.69 23.55 -30.78
CA GLU A 153 -21.13 23.44 -30.99
C GLU A 153 -21.51 22.25 -31.90
N ARG A 154 -20.69 21.95 -32.91
CA ARG A 154 -20.85 20.74 -33.71
C ARG A 154 -20.70 19.48 -32.86
N LEU A 155 -19.70 19.41 -31.98
CA LEU A 155 -19.54 18.28 -31.05
C LEU A 155 -20.75 18.12 -30.11
N ARG A 156 -21.33 19.24 -29.64
CA ARG A 156 -22.57 19.23 -28.82
C ARG A 156 -23.79 18.71 -29.56
N HIS A 157 -23.86 18.87 -30.87
CA HIS A 157 -24.94 18.35 -31.71
C HIS A 157 -24.67 16.93 -32.27
N GLY A 158 -23.46 16.42 -32.10
CA GLY A 158 -22.98 15.20 -32.75
C GLY A 158 -22.37 15.47 -34.12
N VAL A 159 -21.38 14.67 -34.49
CA VAL A 159 -20.56 14.90 -35.70
C VAL A 159 -20.30 13.61 -36.47
N ASP A 160 -20.13 13.72 -37.78
CA ASP A 160 -19.53 12.65 -38.57
C ASP A 160 -18.07 12.46 -38.13
N ILE A 161 -17.72 11.21 -37.81
CA ILE A 161 -16.38 10.82 -37.37
C ILE A 161 -15.65 9.95 -38.41
N GLY A 162 -16.17 9.92 -39.65
CA GLY A 162 -15.62 9.16 -40.76
C GLY A 162 -16.09 7.71 -40.78
N GLU A 163 -15.74 7.01 -41.87
CA GLU A 163 -16.04 5.59 -42.08
C GLU A 163 -17.54 5.23 -42.00
N GLY A 164 -18.42 6.21 -42.29
CA GLY A 164 -19.87 6.05 -42.21
C GLY A 164 -20.42 6.04 -40.78
N GLU A 165 -19.62 6.45 -39.79
CA GLU A 165 -20.04 6.52 -38.39
C GLU A 165 -20.30 7.97 -37.95
N HIS A 166 -21.41 8.18 -37.24
CA HIS A 166 -21.76 9.48 -36.65
C HIS A 166 -21.71 9.42 -35.13
N ALA A 167 -20.93 10.29 -34.48
CA ALA A 167 -20.95 10.45 -33.03
C ALA A 167 -22.24 11.15 -32.59
N ARG A 168 -22.74 10.74 -31.43
CA ARG A 168 -23.84 11.37 -30.72
C ARG A 168 -23.39 12.71 -30.10
N PRO A 169 -24.34 13.56 -29.70
CA PRO A 169 -24.10 14.72 -28.85
C PRO A 169 -23.11 14.42 -27.70
N ALA A 170 -22.14 15.32 -27.53
CA ALA A 170 -21.15 15.26 -26.45
C ALA A 170 -21.14 16.56 -25.64
N GLU A 171 -20.81 16.46 -24.36
CA GLU A 171 -20.55 17.65 -23.54
C GLU A 171 -19.07 17.99 -23.70
N ILE A 172 -18.75 19.24 -24.01
CA ILE A 172 -17.37 19.72 -24.13
C ILE A 172 -17.19 21.05 -23.41
N GLU A 173 -16.21 21.09 -22.53
CA GLU A 173 -15.84 22.26 -21.74
C GLU A 173 -14.33 22.48 -21.84
N ARG A 174 -13.91 23.73 -22.02
CA ARG A 174 -12.49 24.09 -22.02
C ARG A 174 -11.95 24.02 -20.59
N THR A 175 -10.77 23.44 -20.42
CA THR A 175 -10.09 23.35 -19.13
C THR A 175 -8.64 23.83 -19.23
N GLN A 176 -7.92 23.84 -18.11
CA GLN A 176 -6.50 24.21 -18.05
C GLN A 176 -5.63 23.06 -18.57
N LEU A 177 -4.54 23.41 -19.24
CA LEU A 177 -3.48 22.45 -19.59
C LEU A 177 -2.76 22.00 -18.32
N GLU A 178 -2.53 20.70 -18.19
CA GLU A 178 -1.65 20.15 -17.16
C GLU A 178 -0.19 20.31 -17.62
N GLY A 179 0.61 21.15 -16.93
CA GLY A 179 2.03 21.35 -17.23
C GLY A 179 2.37 22.67 -17.94
N CYS A 180 3.46 22.68 -18.73
CA CYS A 180 3.97 23.90 -19.35
C CYS A 180 2.98 24.45 -20.39
N SER A 181 2.40 25.62 -20.09
CA SER A 181 1.46 26.35 -20.93
C SER A 181 2.14 26.85 -22.20
N SER A 182 2.12 26.04 -23.27
CA SER A 182 2.36 26.55 -24.62
C SER A 182 1.07 27.14 -25.18
N GLU A 183 1.13 28.33 -25.78
CA GLU A 183 -0.03 28.92 -26.49
C GLU A 183 -0.51 28.05 -27.68
N SER A 184 0.31 27.08 -28.10
CA SER A 184 0.06 26.18 -29.23
C SER A 184 -0.85 24.99 -28.92
N HIS A 185 -1.27 24.79 -27.67
CA HIS A 185 -2.11 23.67 -27.24
C HIS A 185 -3.36 24.14 -26.50
N ALA A 186 -4.37 23.29 -26.41
CA ALA A 186 -5.57 23.53 -25.62
C ALA A 186 -6.06 22.22 -24.98
N ALA A 187 -6.69 22.35 -23.81
CA ALA A 187 -7.25 21.23 -23.08
C ALA A 187 -8.78 21.34 -22.93
N TYR A 188 -9.43 20.17 -22.95
CA TYR A 188 -10.87 20.05 -22.85
C TYR A 188 -11.28 18.86 -21.98
N LEU A 189 -12.39 19.01 -21.27
CA LEU A 189 -13.15 17.89 -20.73
C LEU A 189 -14.25 17.53 -21.74
N LEU A 190 -14.14 16.34 -22.33
CA LEU A 190 -15.12 15.81 -23.30
C LEU A 190 -15.86 14.63 -22.68
N THR A 191 -17.18 14.75 -22.50
CA THR A 191 -18.04 13.67 -22.02
C THR A 191 -18.87 13.07 -23.15
N ILE A 192 -18.73 11.75 -23.35
CA ILE A 192 -19.47 10.96 -24.33
C ILE A 192 -20.22 9.81 -23.68
N THR A 193 -21.30 9.34 -24.31
CA THR A 193 -22.13 8.23 -23.80
C THR A 193 -21.99 6.93 -24.59
N GLU A 194 -21.07 6.90 -25.55
CA GLU A 194 -20.78 5.76 -26.42
C GLU A 194 -19.29 5.38 -26.31
N GLY A 195 -18.80 4.55 -27.21
CA GLY A 195 -17.45 3.98 -27.16
C GLY A 195 -17.04 3.39 -28.50
N LYS A 196 -17.19 4.16 -29.57
CA LYS A 196 -16.74 3.75 -30.91
C LYS A 196 -15.22 3.70 -30.98
N TYR A 197 -14.69 2.99 -31.96
CA TYR A 197 -13.24 2.83 -32.16
C TYR A 197 -12.55 4.20 -32.25
N HIS A 198 -11.54 4.48 -31.43
CA HIS A 198 -10.81 5.78 -31.43
C HIS A 198 -11.72 7.02 -31.44
N GLN A 199 -12.91 6.93 -30.82
CA GLN A 199 -13.98 7.91 -31.03
C GLN A 199 -13.54 9.35 -30.74
N VAL A 200 -12.94 9.61 -29.57
CA VAL A 200 -12.52 10.96 -29.17
C VAL A 200 -11.52 11.55 -30.17
N LYS A 201 -10.55 10.75 -30.62
CA LYS A 201 -9.55 11.19 -31.60
C LYS A 201 -10.19 11.55 -32.94
N ARG A 202 -11.12 10.72 -33.43
CA ARG A 202 -11.86 10.99 -34.68
C ARG A 202 -12.80 12.19 -34.55
N MET A 203 -13.41 12.41 -33.38
CA MET A 203 -14.21 13.60 -33.10
C MET A 203 -13.37 14.87 -33.16
N MET A 204 -12.20 14.92 -32.52
CA MET A 204 -11.32 16.09 -32.61
C MET A 204 -10.78 16.28 -34.03
N GLN A 205 -10.42 15.19 -34.71
CA GLN A 205 -9.92 15.24 -36.09
C GLN A 205 -10.95 15.79 -37.08
N SER A 206 -12.24 15.43 -36.93
CA SER A 206 -13.30 15.99 -37.78
C SER A 206 -13.51 17.50 -37.56
N GLN A 207 -12.99 18.03 -36.45
CA GLN A 207 -12.93 19.47 -36.16
C GLN A 207 -11.59 20.11 -36.54
N GLY A 208 -10.72 19.39 -37.25
CA GLY A 208 -9.42 19.89 -37.70
C GLY A 208 -8.37 19.96 -36.61
N LYS A 209 -8.51 19.18 -35.53
CA LYS A 209 -7.55 19.12 -34.40
C LYS A 209 -6.99 17.73 -34.19
N GLN A 210 -5.71 17.64 -33.90
CA GLN A 210 -5.05 16.39 -33.50
C GLN A 210 -5.03 16.27 -31.98
N VAL A 211 -5.27 15.07 -31.47
CA VAL A 211 -5.17 14.79 -30.04
C VAL A 211 -3.72 14.48 -29.69
N THR A 212 -3.15 15.27 -28.78
CA THR A 212 -1.76 15.11 -28.31
C THR A 212 -1.68 14.33 -27.00
N CYS A 213 -2.71 14.46 -26.15
CA CYS A 213 -2.86 13.69 -24.91
C CYS A 213 -4.33 13.29 -24.75
N LEU A 214 -4.57 12.05 -24.30
CA LEU A 214 -5.90 11.56 -24.03
C LEU A 214 -5.91 10.75 -22.74
N ARG A 215 -6.72 11.17 -21.77
CA ARG A 215 -6.87 10.50 -20.50
C ARG A 215 -8.34 10.39 -20.13
N ARG A 216 -8.82 9.17 -19.81
CA ARG A 216 -10.18 9.03 -19.25
C ARG A 216 -10.16 9.38 -17.77
N VAL A 217 -10.91 10.41 -17.39
CA VAL A 217 -10.96 10.89 -15.99
C VAL A 217 -12.22 10.45 -15.26
N ALA A 218 -13.27 10.01 -15.97
CA ALA A 218 -14.46 9.45 -15.34
C ALA A 218 -15.17 8.41 -16.22
N MET A 219 -15.87 7.46 -15.59
CA MET A 219 -16.76 6.50 -16.23
C MET A 219 -17.93 6.15 -15.33
N GLY A 220 -19.13 6.58 -15.72
CA GLY A 220 -20.33 6.48 -14.90
C GLY A 220 -20.13 7.20 -13.57
N PRO A 221 -20.34 6.54 -12.42
CA PRO A 221 -20.11 7.15 -11.11
C PRO A 221 -18.63 7.15 -10.68
N LEU A 222 -17.74 6.45 -11.40
CA LEU A 222 -16.33 6.39 -11.04
C LEU A 222 -15.59 7.62 -11.57
N VAL A 223 -14.81 8.24 -10.70
CA VAL A 223 -13.93 9.36 -11.02
C VAL A 223 -12.48 8.94 -10.74
N LEU A 224 -11.57 9.35 -11.60
CA LEU A 224 -10.15 9.07 -11.43
C LEU A 224 -9.64 9.90 -10.26
N ASP A 225 -9.19 9.21 -9.23
CA ASP A 225 -8.60 9.81 -8.04
C ASP A 225 -7.33 10.59 -8.40
N GLU A 226 -7.28 11.88 -8.06
CA GLU A 226 -6.12 12.73 -8.31
C GLU A 226 -4.88 12.27 -7.53
N SER A 227 -5.07 11.57 -6.41
CA SER A 227 -3.98 11.02 -5.61
C SER A 227 -3.42 9.70 -6.17
N LEU A 228 -4.14 9.03 -7.07
CA LEU A 228 -3.71 7.76 -7.67
C LEU A 228 -2.76 8.03 -8.84
N PRO A 229 -1.44 7.76 -8.72
CA PRO A 229 -0.49 8.10 -9.77
C PRO A 229 -0.68 7.24 -11.01
N VAL A 230 -0.24 7.75 -12.17
CA VAL A 230 -0.21 6.97 -13.43
C VAL A 230 0.54 5.66 -13.19
N GLY A 231 -0.01 4.54 -13.66
CA GLY A 231 0.59 3.23 -13.43
C GLY A 231 0.42 2.70 -12.01
N HIS A 232 -0.61 3.13 -11.28
CA HIS A 232 -1.04 2.51 -10.03
C HIS A 232 -2.51 2.07 -10.12
N PHE A 233 -2.87 1.08 -9.32
CA PHE A 233 -4.24 0.61 -9.18
C PHE A 233 -4.58 0.37 -7.71
N ARG A 234 -5.87 0.45 -7.39
CA ARG A 234 -6.40 0.15 -6.05
C ARG A 234 -7.74 -0.58 -6.16
N PRO A 235 -8.16 -1.32 -5.13
CA PRO A 235 -9.54 -1.78 -5.02
C PRO A 235 -10.53 -0.60 -5.10
N LEU A 236 -11.74 -0.86 -5.61
CA LEU A 236 -12.82 0.12 -5.48
C LEU A 236 -13.23 0.29 -4.02
N THR A 237 -13.58 1.51 -3.63
CA THR A 237 -14.13 1.79 -2.30
C THR A 237 -15.57 1.27 -2.18
N GLN A 238 -16.09 1.18 -0.96
CA GLN A 238 -17.47 0.77 -0.73
C GLN A 238 -18.48 1.77 -1.34
N GLU A 239 -18.16 3.06 -1.32
CA GLU A 239 -18.96 4.12 -1.94
C GLU A 239 -19.01 3.96 -3.46
N GLU A 240 -17.86 3.70 -4.10
CA GLU A 240 -17.76 3.46 -5.54
C GLU A 240 -18.57 2.22 -5.96
N LEU A 241 -18.49 1.14 -5.19
CA LEU A 241 -19.24 -0.10 -5.44
C LEU A 241 -20.75 0.08 -5.27
N SER A 242 -21.14 0.82 -4.23
CA SER A 242 -22.55 1.17 -4.01
C SER A 242 -23.09 2.00 -5.17
N ALA A 243 -22.32 2.99 -5.63
CA ALA A 243 -22.70 3.86 -6.75
C ALA A 243 -22.83 3.08 -8.08
N LEU A 244 -22.04 2.02 -8.25
CA LEU A 244 -22.14 1.10 -9.40
C LEU A 244 -23.33 0.13 -9.32
N GLY A 245 -24.09 0.16 -8.23
CA GLY A 245 -25.18 -0.77 -7.99
C GLY A 245 -24.69 -2.22 -7.85
N ALA A 246 -23.46 -2.41 -7.40
CA ALA A 246 -22.91 -3.71 -7.05
C ALA A 246 -23.44 -4.15 -5.66
N CYS A 247 -24.75 -4.13 -5.45
CA CYS A 247 -25.36 -4.56 -4.18
C CYS A 247 -25.24 -6.07 -4.02
N GLY A 248 -24.58 -6.51 -2.94
CA GLY A 248 -24.27 -7.92 -2.68
C GLY A 248 -23.00 -8.43 -3.38
N ALA A 249 -22.18 -7.52 -3.93
CA ALA A 249 -20.76 -7.79 -4.11
C ALA A 249 -20.12 -7.70 -2.73
N ASP A 250 -19.75 -8.84 -2.15
CA ASP A 250 -18.72 -8.83 -1.11
C ASP A 250 -17.48 -8.26 -1.79
N VAL A 251 -17.20 -7.00 -1.47
CA VAL A 251 -15.93 -6.37 -1.75
C VAL A 251 -14.91 -7.35 -1.21
N ALA A 252 -13.89 -7.71 -2.00
CA ALA A 252 -12.61 -7.91 -1.36
C ALA A 252 -12.38 -6.59 -0.66
N ASP A 253 -12.78 -6.47 0.62
CA ASP A 253 -12.44 -5.32 1.44
C ASP A 253 -10.99 -5.03 1.08
N PRO A 254 -10.66 -3.77 0.75
CA PRO A 254 -9.26 -3.42 0.58
C PRO A 254 -8.49 -4.07 1.74
N PRO A 255 -7.30 -4.66 1.50
CA PRO A 255 -6.52 -5.24 2.60
C PRO A 255 -6.62 -4.26 3.75
N PRO A 256 -7.17 -4.66 4.92
CA PRO A 256 -7.82 -3.77 5.86
C PRO A 256 -6.94 -2.54 5.99
N GLY A 257 -7.41 -1.41 5.47
CA GLY A 257 -6.52 -0.26 5.21
C GLY A 257 -5.75 -0.06 6.49
N ILE A 258 -4.41 -0.09 6.47
CA ILE A 258 -3.47 -0.54 7.54
C ILE A 258 -3.93 -0.40 9.02
N LEU A 259 -4.75 0.61 9.29
CA LEU A 259 -5.50 1.02 10.47
C LEU A 259 -6.78 0.22 10.85
N GLU A 260 -7.40 -0.56 9.96
CA GLU A 260 -8.73 -1.13 10.17
C GLU A 260 -8.70 -2.29 11.17
N GLY A 261 -9.54 -2.28 12.19
CA GLY A 261 -9.54 -3.31 13.24
C GLY A 261 -8.37 -3.21 14.23
N ILE A 262 -7.54 -2.17 14.10
CA ILE A 262 -6.49 -1.84 15.07
C ILE A 262 -7.10 -1.29 16.35
N GLU A 263 -6.54 -1.70 17.48
CA GLU A 263 -6.83 -1.16 18.82
C GLU A 263 -5.59 -0.66 19.54
N ALA A 264 -4.41 -1.13 19.12
CA ALA A 264 -3.14 -0.73 19.70
C ALA A 264 -2.13 -0.42 18.60
N VAL A 265 -1.36 0.65 18.80
CA VAL A 265 -0.24 1.01 17.94
C VAL A 265 1.03 0.91 18.77
N ILE A 266 2.02 0.20 18.23
CA ILE A 266 3.32 -0.01 18.85
C ILE A 266 4.37 0.59 17.94
N PHE A 267 5.16 1.51 18.45
CA PHE A 267 6.23 2.14 17.69
C PHE A 267 7.56 1.52 18.08
N ASP A 268 8.38 1.12 17.10
CA ASP A 268 9.81 1.29 17.31
C ASP A 268 10.13 2.78 17.47
N LEU A 269 11.14 3.09 18.27
CA LEU A 269 11.51 4.47 18.54
C LEU A 269 12.35 5.06 17.40
N ASP A 270 13.52 4.48 17.17
CA ASP A 270 14.63 5.11 16.46
C ASP A 270 14.51 4.82 14.97
N GLY A 271 14.42 5.86 14.15
CA GLY A 271 14.17 5.69 12.71
C GLY A 271 12.71 5.37 12.39
N SER A 272 11.83 5.15 13.37
CA SER A 272 10.41 4.92 13.13
C SER A 272 9.49 6.00 13.69
N LEU A 273 9.57 6.29 15.00
CA LEU A 273 8.81 7.37 15.63
C LEU A 273 9.58 8.70 15.60
N VAL A 274 10.89 8.63 15.85
CA VAL A 274 11.78 9.79 15.87
C VAL A 274 12.87 9.68 14.80
N ASP A 275 13.31 10.82 14.29
CA ASP A 275 14.44 10.94 13.38
C ASP A 275 15.74 11.05 14.20
N SER A 276 16.31 9.89 14.56
CA SER A 276 17.45 9.76 15.47
C SER A 276 18.61 8.92 14.94
N MET A 277 18.44 8.22 13.81
CA MET A 277 19.44 7.26 13.32
C MET A 277 20.77 7.92 12.93
N TRP A 278 20.75 9.20 12.57
CA TRP A 278 21.95 10.01 12.32
C TRP A 278 22.87 10.20 13.54
N VAL A 279 22.37 9.96 14.76
CA VAL A 279 23.14 10.12 16.01
C VAL A 279 24.19 9.02 16.18
N TRP A 280 23.86 7.79 15.78
CA TRP A 280 24.66 6.61 16.13
C TRP A 280 26.02 6.52 15.42
N PRO A 281 26.15 6.80 14.11
CA PRO A 281 27.45 6.75 13.44
C PRO A 281 28.49 7.68 14.07
N GLU A 282 28.09 8.87 14.55
CA GLU A 282 28.98 9.80 15.25
C GLU A 282 29.43 9.24 16.60
N ILE A 283 28.50 8.66 17.36
CA ILE A 283 28.79 8.03 18.66
C ILE A 283 29.75 6.85 18.50
N ASP A 284 29.53 6.00 17.49
CA ASP A 284 30.38 4.84 17.26
C ASP A 284 31.82 5.25 16.90
N VAL A 285 31.97 6.26 16.04
CA VAL A 285 33.28 6.82 15.67
C VAL A 285 33.98 7.41 16.90
N GLU A 286 33.30 8.24 17.68
CA GLU A 286 33.88 8.87 18.87
C GLU A 286 34.25 7.81 19.92
N TYR A 287 33.34 6.87 20.19
CA TYR A 287 33.52 5.86 21.21
C TYR A 287 34.67 4.90 20.88
N LEU A 288 34.70 4.34 19.66
CA LEU A 288 35.79 3.47 19.21
C LEU A 288 37.12 4.24 19.09
N GLY A 289 37.06 5.52 18.73
CA GLY A 289 38.21 6.42 18.69
C GLY A 289 38.95 6.52 20.02
N ARG A 290 38.24 6.42 21.17
CA ARG A 290 38.85 6.40 22.52
C ARG A 290 39.81 5.23 22.73
N TYR A 291 39.64 4.14 21.97
CA TYR A 291 40.48 2.96 22.00
C TYR A 291 41.41 2.86 20.79
N GLY A 292 41.47 3.90 19.95
CA GLY A 292 42.28 3.91 18.72
C GLY A 292 41.74 2.99 17.62
N ILE A 293 40.46 2.64 17.68
CA ILE A 293 39.81 1.70 16.76
C ILE A 293 39.06 2.49 15.69
N ARG A 294 39.25 2.11 14.42
CA ARG A 294 38.51 2.71 13.30
C ARG A 294 37.20 1.96 13.10
N LEU A 295 36.15 2.71 12.74
CA LEU A 295 34.85 2.17 12.42
C LEU A 295 34.94 1.24 11.19
N ASP A 296 34.31 0.07 11.30
CA ASP A 296 34.11 -0.86 10.19
C ASP A 296 32.81 -0.48 9.47
N GLU A 297 32.84 -0.35 8.14
CA GLU A 297 31.65 -0.02 7.32
C GLU A 297 30.52 -1.05 7.47
N ARG A 298 30.83 -2.27 7.93
CA ARG A 298 29.83 -3.34 8.14
C ARG A 298 29.16 -3.31 9.51
N LEU A 299 29.66 -2.48 10.43
CA LEU A 299 29.23 -2.51 11.83
C LEU A 299 27.71 -2.39 11.97
N GLN A 300 27.11 -1.43 11.27
CA GLN A 300 25.67 -1.16 11.40
C GLN A 300 24.83 -2.39 11.05
N GLY A 301 25.12 -3.04 9.93
CA GLY A 301 24.40 -4.26 9.53
C GLY A 301 24.64 -5.46 10.45
N ASP A 302 25.80 -5.53 11.13
CA ASP A 302 26.10 -6.60 12.09
C ASP A 302 25.32 -6.44 13.41
N ILE A 303 24.97 -5.21 13.80
CA ILE A 303 24.30 -4.91 15.07
C ILE A 303 22.80 -4.61 14.92
N ASP A 304 22.28 -4.54 13.70
CA ASP A 304 20.87 -4.25 13.43
C ASP A 304 19.95 -5.24 14.17
N GLY A 305 18.98 -4.68 14.90
CA GLY A 305 18.02 -5.44 15.70
C GLY A 305 18.52 -5.89 17.08
N MET A 306 19.83 -5.95 17.32
CA MET A 306 20.38 -6.26 18.65
C MET A 306 19.85 -5.27 19.70
N SER A 307 19.61 -5.76 20.91
CA SER A 307 19.34 -4.88 22.05
C SER A 307 20.59 -4.09 22.43
N PHE A 308 20.39 -2.97 23.13
CA PHE A 308 21.48 -2.11 23.62
C PHE A 308 22.57 -2.89 24.40
N THR A 309 22.16 -3.92 25.14
CA THR A 309 23.08 -4.78 25.90
C THR A 309 23.80 -5.78 24.98
N GLU A 310 23.11 -6.38 24.00
CA GLU A 310 23.74 -7.27 23.00
C GLU A 310 24.75 -6.49 22.15
N THR A 311 24.44 -5.25 21.75
CA THR A 311 25.37 -4.37 21.03
C THR A 311 26.60 -4.05 21.88
N ALA A 312 26.43 -3.75 23.18
CA ALA A 312 27.56 -3.51 24.08
C ALA A 312 28.44 -4.76 24.28
N VAL A 313 27.84 -5.95 24.34
CA VAL A 313 28.57 -7.23 24.36
C VAL A 313 29.33 -7.42 23.04
N TYR A 314 28.67 -7.19 21.90
CA TYR A 314 29.30 -7.27 20.57
C TYR A 314 30.51 -6.34 20.50
N PHE A 315 30.40 -5.08 20.90
CA PHE A 315 31.53 -4.14 20.89
C PHE A 315 32.66 -4.64 21.78
N LYS A 316 32.35 -5.11 22.99
CA LYS A 316 33.35 -5.66 23.91
C LYS A 316 34.14 -6.80 23.30
N GLU A 317 33.46 -7.76 22.69
CA GLU A 317 34.07 -8.96 22.14
C GLU A 317 34.77 -8.70 20.79
N ARG A 318 34.10 -8.01 19.87
CA ARG A 318 34.57 -7.74 18.51
C ARG A 318 35.79 -6.82 18.47
N PHE A 319 35.80 -5.81 19.33
CA PHE A 319 36.82 -4.75 19.35
C PHE A 319 37.77 -4.86 20.55
N GLY A 320 37.56 -5.83 21.45
CA GLY A 320 38.43 -6.04 22.61
C GLY A 320 38.35 -4.92 23.63
N ILE A 321 37.18 -4.30 23.80
CA ILE A 321 37.01 -3.16 24.73
C ILE A 321 37.19 -3.64 26.18
N PRO A 322 38.12 -3.05 26.96
CA PRO A 322 38.41 -3.53 28.31
C PRO A 322 37.27 -3.25 29.29
N ASP A 323 36.49 -2.19 29.05
CA ASP A 323 35.44 -1.73 29.94
C ASP A 323 34.31 -2.76 30.10
N PRO A 324 33.68 -2.85 31.29
CA PRO A 324 32.53 -3.72 31.51
C PRO A 324 31.34 -3.23 30.69
N VAL A 325 30.47 -4.16 30.28
CA VAL A 325 29.28 -3.90 29.43
C VAL A 325 28.44 -2.72 29.95
N GLU A 326 28.23 -2.62 31.27
CA GLU A 326 27.47 -1.51 31.85
C GLU A 326 28.15 -0.14 31.66
N LYS A 327 29.48 -0.08 31.73
CA LYS A 327 30.21 1.17 31.47
C LYS A 327 30.13 1.58 29.99
N ILE A 328 30.17 0.62 29.07
CA ILE A 328 29.96 0.88 27.63
C ILE A 328 28.59 1.54 27.41
N LYS A 329 27.54 0.97 28.00
CA LYS A 329 26.17 1.48 27.94
C LYS A 329 26.03 2.87 28.58
N GLU A 330 26.63 3.09 29.74
CA GLU A 330 26.65 4.40 30.42
C GLU A 330 27.34 5.47 29.58
N ASP A 331 28.45 5.13 28.91
CA ASP A 331 29.19 6.05 28.05
C ASP A 331 28.37 6.43 26.81
N TRP A 332 27.75 5.45 26.13
CA TRP A 332 26.85 5.71 25.00
C TRP A 332 25.66 6.57 25.39
N ASN A 333 25.02 6.27 26.52
CA ASN A 333 23.93 7.09 27.03
C ASN A 333 24.39 8.54 27.27
N ARG A 334 25.56 8.73 27.91
CA ARG A 334 26.10 10.07 28.17
C ARG A 334 26.38 10.85 26.87
N MET A 335 26.84 10.16 25.83
CA MET A 335 27.14 10.77 24.52
C MET A 335 25.85 11.11 23.74
N ALA A 336 24.83 10.25 23.81
CA ALA A 336 23.56 10.43 23.08
C ALA A 336 22.56 11.37 23.76
N LEU A 337 22.59 11.46 25.10
CA LEU A 337 21.48 12.03 25.88
C LEU A 337 21.15 13.48 25.51
N GLU A 338 22.16 14.32 25.26
CA GLU A 338 21.92 15.71 24.89
C GLU A 338 21.26 15.83 23.51
N LYS A 339 21.72 15.05 22.52
CA LYS A 339 21.14 14.99 21.17
C LYS A 339 19.68 14.51 21.23
N TYR A 340 19.40 13.43 21.98
CA TYR A 340 18.02 12.92 22.15
C TYR A 340 17.09 13.91 22.84
N ARG A 341 17.61 14.73 23.76
CA ARG A 341 16.80 15.71 24.49
C ARG A 341 16.55 16.99 23.69
N LYS A 342 17.47 17.39 22.81
CA LYS A 342 17.46 18.74 22.20
C LYS A 342 17.34 18.76 20.68
N GLU A 343 17.84 17.74 20.00
CA GLU A 343 18.02 17.75 18.54
C GLU A 343 17.14 16.72 17.84
N VAL A 344 16.90 15.56 18.47
CA VAL A 344 16.02 14.53 17.91
C VAL A 344 14.57 15.00 17.92
N SER A 345 13.94 14.96 16.75
CA SER A 345 12.54 15.33 16.53
C SER A 345 11.69 14.13 16.12
N LEU A 346 10.37 14.25 16.29
CA LEU A 346 9.42 13.30 15.69
C LEU A 346 9.54 13.28 14.16
N LYS A 347 9.32 12.10 13.57
CA LYS A 347 9.17 12.02 12.12
C LYS A 347 7.95 12.82 11.65
N LYS A 348 8.04 13.32 10.42
CA LYS A 348 7.00 14.17 9.82
C LYS A 348 5.64 13.47 9.87
N GLY A 349 4.63 14.18 10.39
CA GLY A 349 3.26 13.67 10.56
C GLY A 349 3.02 12.79 11.78
N ALA A 350 4.07 12.35 12.51
CA ALA A 350 3.92 11.39 13.60
C ALA A 350 3.11 11.96 14.76
N ARG A 351 3.26 13.27 15.05
CA ARG A 351 2.49 13.96 16.08
C ARG A 351 0.99 13.93 15.78
N GLU A 352 0.62 14.29 14.56
CA GLU A 352 -0.76 14.30 14.11
C GLU A 352 -1.35 12.88 14.11
N PHE A 353 -0.55 11.87 13.78
CA PHE A 353 -0.98 10.48 13.85
C PHE A 353 -1.19 9.98 15.30
N ILE A 354 -0.36 10.39 16.25
CA ILE A 354 -0.55 10.10 17.68
C ILE A 354 -1.84 10.76 18.20
N GLU A 355 -2.08 12.02 17.82
CA GLU A 355 -3.33 12.73 18.14
C GLU A 355 -4.56 12.01 17.55
N GLU A 356 -4.43 11.47 16.33
CA GLU A 356 -5.46 10.63 15.73
C GLU A 356 -5.73 9.36 16.55
N CYS A 357 -4.67 8.66 16.96
CA CYS A 357 -4.77 7.47 17.78
C CYS A 357 -5.50 7.76 19.10
N ARG A 358 -5.19 8.91 19.74
CA ARG A 358 -5.90 9.38 20.93
C ARG A 358 -7.38 9.62 20.66
N ARG A 359 -7.73 10.28 19.55
CA ARG A 359 -9.13 10.52 19.16
C ARG A 359 -9.89 9.21 18.94
N ARG A 360 -9.22 8.20 18.38
CA ARG A 360 -9.76 6.84 18.19
C ARG A 360 -9.72 5.96 19.45
N LYS A 361 -9.12 6.45 20.54
CA LYS A 361 -8.92 5.72 21.80
C LYS A 361 -8.09 4.45 21.64
N TRP A 362 -7.14 4.45 20.71
CA TRP A 362 -6.18 3.37 20.58
C TRP A 362 -5.12 3.46 21.66
N LYS A 363 -4.65 2.30 22.12
CA LYS A 363 -3.59 2.20 23.10
C LYS A 363 -2.24 2.36 22.40
N LEU A 364 -1.35 3.17 22.97
CA LEU A 364 -0.04 3.42 22.38
C LEU A 364 1.05 2.76 23.21
N GLY A 365 2.02 2.13 22.55
CA GLY A 365 3.21 1.60 23.18
C GLY A 365 4.49 1.85 22.39
N ILE A 366 5.63 1.76 23.06
CA ILE A 366 6.96 1.80 22.44
C ILE A 366 7.69 0.47 22.69
N ALA A 367 8.29 -0.07 21.63
CA ALA A 367 9.08 -1.30 21.60
C ALA A 367 10.44 -1.03 20.93
N THR A 368 11.43 -0.62 21.71
CA THR A 368 12.74 -0.19 21.18
C THR A 368 13.88 -1.13 21.58
N SER A 369 14.90 -1.26 20.74
CA SER A 369 16.18 -1.90 21.14
C SER A 369 17.11 -0.99 21.93
N ASN A 370 16.80 0.31 22.00
CA ASN A 370 17.60 1.33 22.65
C ASN A 370 17.43 1.33 24.19
N SER A 371 18.16 2.20 24.88
CA SER A 371 18.17 2.28 26.34
C SER A 371 16.93 2.99 26.89
N ARG A 372 16.52 2.58 28.10
CA ARG A 372 15.42 3.19 28.86
C ARG A 372 15.62 4.71 29.03
N GLN A 373 16.86 5.12 29.27
CA GLN A 373 17.22 6.51 29.53
C GLN A 373 17.01 7.41 28.31
N LEU A 374 17.33 6.90 27.11
CA LEU A 374 17.21 7.68 25.87
C LEU A 374 15.76 7.76 25.40
N VAL A 375 15.00 6.67 25.49
CA VAL A 375 13.56 6.69 25.16
C VAL A 375 12.78 7.64 26.07
N GLU A 376 13.02 7.61 27.38
CA GLU A 376 12.36 8.53 28.31
C GLU A 376 12.75 9.99 28.04
N ALA A 377 14.02 10.26 27.73
CA ALA A 377 14.49 11.61 27.45
C ALA A 377 13.83 12.22 26.21
N VAL A 378 13.69 11.45 25.11
CA VAL A 378 13.08 11.97 23.88
C VAL A 378 11.55 12.03 23.99
N VAL A 379 10.91 11.06 24.64
CA VAL A 379 9.46 11.07 24.86
C VAL A 379 9.05 12.27 25.71
N ASP A 380 9.80 12.58 26.77
CA ASP A 380 9.59 13.77 27.61
C ASP A 380 9.82 15.07 26.82
N ALA A 381 10.94 15.17 26.09
CA ALA A 381 11.26 16.34 25.28
C ALA A 381 10.22 16.63 24.18
N GLN A 382 9.58 15.59 23.64
CA GLN A 382 8.52 15.71 22.63
C GLN A 382 7.12 15.91 23.24
N GLY A 383 7.00 15.91 24.57
CA GLY A 383 5.74 16.09 25.29
C GLY A 383 4.77 14.93 25.11
N LEU A 384 5.29 13.70 24.98
CA LEU A 384 4.50 12.49 24.70
C LEU A 384 4.41 11.52 25.89
N THR A 385 4.92 11.90 27.07
CA THR A 385 4.94 11.04 28.27
C THR A 385 3.55 10.47 28.61
N ASP A 386 2.51 11.29 28.48
CA ASP A 386 1.12 10.90 28.78
C ASP A 386 0.39 10.23 27.60
N ASP A 387 1.06 10.07 26.45
CA ASP A 387 0.49 9.42 25.27
C ASP A 387 0.67 7.89 25.31
N PHE A 388 1.78 7.41 25.87
CA PHE A 388 2.15 5.99 25.84
C PHE A 388 1.75 5.25 27.11
N SER A 389 0.88 4.25 26.96
CA SER A 389 0.47 3.36 28.06
C SER A 389 1.56 2.36 28.45
N CYS A 390 2.56 2.14 27.58
CA CYS A 390 3.63 1.19 27.82
C CYS A 390 4.88 1.58 27.02
N ILE A 391 6.05 1.55 27.66
CA ILE A 391 7.35 1.66 27.00
C ILE A 391 8.18 0.47 27.47
N LEU A 392 8.68 -0.35 26.56
CA LEU A 392 9.60 -1.46 26.87
C LEU A 392 10.83 -1.40 25.97
N THR A 393 11.96 -1.85 26.51
CA THR A 393 13.21 -2.02 25.78
C THR A 393 13.51 -3.50 25.53
N SER A 394 14.20 -3.84 24.45
CA SER A 394 14.61 -5.23 24.15
C SER A 394 15.48 -5.84 25.27
N CYS A 395 16.15 -5.00 26.06
CA CYS A 395 16.92 -5.43 27.23
C CYS A 395 16.05 -6.06 28.34
N GLU A 396 14.75 -5.77 28.37
CA GLU A 396 13.82 -6.26 29.41
C GLU A 396 13.12 -7.57 29.05
N VAL A 397 13.20 -7.99 27.79
CA VAL A 397 12.49 -9.18 27.26
C VAL A 397 13.43 -10.31 26.85
N GLY A 398 14.74 -10.10 26.97
CA GLY A 398 15.77 -11.13 26.92
C GLY A 398 16.50 -11.27 25.58
N LYS A 399 15.84 -11.03 24.44
CA LYS A 399 16.47 -11.09 23.11
C LYS A 399 16.10 -9.87 22.27
N GLY A 400 17.08 -9.38 21.49
CA GLY A 400 16.85 -8.38 20.46
C GLY A 400 16.00 -8.89 19.29
N LYS A 401 15.61 -7.96 18.42
CA LYS A 401 14.96 -8.23 17.14
C LYS A 401 15.95 -9.04 16.26
N PRO A 402 15.51 -10.03 15.47
CA PRO A 402 14.15 -10.28 14.99
C PRO A 402 13.28 -11.16 15.90
N ALA A 403 13.68 -11.42 17.15
CA ALA A 403 12.84 -12.15 18.08
C ALA A 403 11.54 -11.34 18.37
N PRO A 404 10.36 -11.98 18.42
CA PRO A 404 9.08 -11.29 18.57
C PRO A 404 8.81 -10.80 20.00
N ASP A 405 9.67 -11.17 20.95
CA ASP A 405 9.47 -11.04 22.40
C ASP A 405 9.12 -9.61 22.83
N ILE A 406 9.78 -8.60 22.27
CA ILE A 406 9.53 -7.20 22.63
C ILE A 406 8.13 -6.75 22.23
N TYR A 407 7.69 -7.10 21.02
CA TYR A 407 6.35 -6.77 20.53
C TYR A 407 5.28 -7.52 21.30
N LEU A 408 5.46 -8.82 21.54
CA LEU A 408 4.54 -9.63 22.33
C LEU A 408 4.42 -9.11 23.78
N ALA A 409 5.53 -8.66 24.38
CA ALA A 409 5.53 -8.10 25.72
C ALA A 409 4.77 -6.76 25.77
N VAL A 410 4.97 -5.87 24.80
CA VAL A 410 4.22 -4.61 24.72
C VAL A 410 2.74 -4.88 24.50
N ALA A 411 2.34 -5.70 23.53
CA ALA A 411 0.94 -6.03 23.29
C ALA A 411 0.26 -6.64 24.53
N LYS A 412 0.96 -7.54 25.24
CA LYS A 412 0.48 -8.08 26.52
C LYS A 412 0.25 -6.98 27.55
N ARG A 413 1.12 -5.99 27.62
CA ARG A 413 1.00 -4.88 28.59
C ARG A 413 -0.06 -3.86 28.19
N LEU A 414 -0.31 -3.71 26.90
CA LEU A 414 -1.44 -2.98 26.36
C LEU A 414 -2.75 -3.77 26.49
N GLU A 415 -2.72 -5.05 26.88
CA GLU A 415 -3.91 -5.92 26.95
C GLU A 415 -4.65 -5.98 25.60
N THR A 416 -3.89 -6.11 24.51
CA THR A 416 -4.43 -6.18 23.15
C THR A 416 -3.87 -7.43 22.45
N ALA A 417 -4.72 -8.14 21.72
CA ALA A 417 -4.30 -9.30 20.95
C ALA A 417 -3.34 -8.88 19.80
N PRO A 418 -2.27 -9.64 19.50
CA PRO A 418 -1.29 -9.24 18.49
C PRO A 418 -1.88 -8.89 17.12
N GLU A 419 -2.88 -9.63 16.66
CA GLU A 419 -3.58 -9.40 15.39
C GLU A 419 -4.34 -8.06 15.32
N ARG A 420 -4.58 -7.42 16.47
CA ARG A 420 -5.20 -6.09 16.60
C ARG A 420 -4.18 -4.98 16.88
N CYS A 421 -2.88 -5.30 16.79
CA CYS A 421 -1.77 -4.38 16.92
C CYS A 421 -1.20 -3.97 15.56
N LEU A 422 -0.82 -2.69 15.43
CA LEU A 422 -0.05 -2.15 14.33
C LEU A 422 1.33 -1.74 14.82
N VAL A 423 2.37 -2.26 14.19
CA VAL A 423 3.77 -1.96 14.49
C VAL A 423 4.31 -0.98 13.45
N PHE A 424 5.02 0.07 13.89
CA PHE A 424 5.85 0.90 13.03
C PHE A 424 7.32 0.55 13.21
N GLU A 425 8.01 0.25 12.11
CA GLU A 425 9.41 -0.17 12.07
C GLU A 425 10.14 0.40 10.86
N ASP A 426 11.46 0.54 10.91
CA ASP A 426 12.28 1.09 9.83
C ASP A 426 13.33 0.10 9.29
N ILE A 427 13.72 -0.91 10.09
CA ILE A 427 14.72 -1.91 9.73
C ILE A 427 14.13 -3.32 9.54
N GLU A 428 14.78 -4.13 8.69
CA GLU A 428 14.33 -5.49 8.39
C GLU A 428 14.19 -6.41 9.62
N PRO A 429 15.16 -6.50 10.55
CA PRO A 429 15.00 -7.36 11.74
C PRO A 429 13.77 -6.97 12.56
N GLY A 430 13.50 -5.68 12.64
CA GLY A 430 12.36 -5.12 13.33
C GLY A 430 11.02 -5.49 12.68
N ILE A 431 10.92 -5.31 11.36
CA ILE A 431 9.75 -5.74 10.59
C ILE A 431 9.51 -7.24 10.80
N ARG A 432 10.55 -8.07 10.70
CA ARG A 432 10.46 -9.52 10.92
C ARG A 432 9.98 -9.87 12.32
N ALA A 433 10.42 -9.14 13.35
CA ALA A 433 9.95 -9.33 14.72
C ALA A 433 8.45 -9.04 14.87
N GLY A 434 7.96 -7.93 14.29
CA GLY A 434 6.53 -7.59 14.30
C GLY A 434 5.68 -8.64 13.58
N LYS A 435 6.14 -9.10 12.40
CA LYS A 435 5.47 -10.18 11.63
C LYS A 435 5.47 -11.51 12.40
N ALA A 436 6.60 -11.87 13.01
CA ALA A 436 6.72 -13.09 13.82
C ALA A 436 5.84 -13.05 15.07
N ALA A 437 5.55 -11.86 15.60
CA ALA A 437 4.61 -11.66 16.70
C ALA A 437 3.12 -11.78 16.26
N GLY A 438 2.84 -11.94 14.97
CA GLY A 438 1.48 -12.02 14.42
C GLY A 438 0.80 -10.65 14.26
N MET A 439 1.57 -9.56 14.26
CA MET A 439 1.07 -8.20 14.14
C MET A 439 1.08 -7.71 12.70
N ARG A 440 0.29 -6.66 12.42
CA ARG A 440 0.47 -5.87 11.20
C ARG A 440 1.67 -4.95 11.37
N VAL A 441 2.45 -4.76 10.31
CA VAL A 441 3.65 -3.93 10.32
C VAL A 441 3.59 -2.92 9.19
N CYS A 442 3.76 -1.65 9.54
CA CYS A 442 4.01 -0.56 8.60
C CYS A 442 5.49 -0.18 8.66
N ALA A 443 6.20 -0.36 7.56
CA ALA A 443 7.54 0.14 7.40
C ALA A 443 7.53 1.67 7.25
N VAL A 444 8.46 2.36 7.91
CA VAL A 444 8.66 3.80 7.81
C VAL A 444 9.99 4.04 7.12
N LYS A 445 10.00 4.89 6.09
CA LYS A 445 11.24 5.29 5.44
C LYS A 445 12.20 5.92 6.44
N ASP A 446 13.43 5.41 6.48
CA ASP A 446 14.57 6.07 7.13
C ASP A 446 15.75 6.14 6.17
N ASP A 447 16.43 7.29 6.12
CA ASP A 447 17.55 7.52 5.20
C ASP A 447 18.86 6.83 5.66
N TRP A 448 18.91 6.32 6.90
CA TRP A 448 20.06 5.58 7.46
C TRP A 448 19.87 4.06 7.45
N CYS A 449 18.67 3.59 7.08
CA CYS A 449 18.40 2.16 6.93
C CYS A 449 19.26 1.57 5.79
N GLN A 450 19.96 0.48 6.09
CA GLN A 450 20.84 -0.20 5.11
C GLN A 450 20.07 -1.14 4.17
N THR A 451 18.86 -1.55 4.57
CA THR A 451 18.01 -2.43 3.77
C THR A 451 17.38 -1.65 2.61
N PRO A 452 17.47 -2.12 1.36
CA PRO A 452 16.80 -1.48 0.23
C PRO A 452 15.29 -1.35 0.43
N GLU A 453 14.72 -0.22 0.03
CA GLU A 453 13.28 0.07 0.16
C GLU A 453 12.39 -1.05 -0.43
N GLU A 454 12.75 -1.59 -1.59
CA GLU A 454 12.01 -2.69 -2.24
C GLU A 454 11.88 -3.91 -1.31
N GLN A 455 12.93 -4.21 -0.55
CA GLN A 455 12.94 -5.32 0.41
C GLN A 455 12.08 -5.00 1.63
N LEU A 456 12.12 -3.77 2.15
CA LEU A 456 11.23 -3.35 3.25
C LEU A 456 9.76 -3.43 2.84
N ARG A 457 9.42 -2.95 1.64
CA ARG A 457 8.07 -3.04 1.05
C ARG A 457 7.59 -4.47 0.86
N ALA A 458 8.49 -5.40 0.52
CA ALA A 458 8.15 -6.80 0.38
C ALA A 458 7.93 -7.52 1.73
N LEU A 459 8.55 -7.03 2.80
CA LEU A 459 8.48 -7.63 4.14
C LEU A 459 7.31 -7.10 4.99
N ALA A 460 7.00 -5.81 4.87
CA ALA A 460 5.95 -5.15 5.65
C ALA A 460 4.56 -5.27 5.00
N ASP A 461 3.50 -5.06 5.79
CA ASP A 461 2.13 -5.01 5.27
C ASP A 461 1.84 -3.67 4.59
N HIS A 462 2.57 -2.63 4.96
CA HIS A 462 2.49 -1.30 4.39
C HIS A 462 3.85 -0.60 4.49
N TYR A 463 4.07 0.42 3.66
CA TYR A 463 5.26 1.25 3.71
C TYR A 463 4.87 2.70 3.49
N ILE A 464 5.37 3.58 4.34
CA ILE A 464 5.15 5.03 4.27
C ILE A 464 6.48 5.77 4.19
N THR A 465 6.50 6.87 3.44
CA THR A 465 7.62 7.82 3.47
C THR A 465 7.59 8.63 4.76
N ASP A 466 6.39 9.04 5.17
CA ASP A 466 6.13 9.72 6.42
C ASP A 466 4.67 9.50 6.88
N TYR A 467 4.32 9.91 8.09
CA TYR A 467 3.00 9.65 8.69
C TYR A 467 1.87 10.47 8.06
N THR A 468 2.15 11.42 7.16
CA THR A 468 1.10 12.17 6.46
C THR A 468 0.35 11.32 5.43
N GLU A 469 0.92 10.18 5.04
CA GLU A 469 0.28 9.18 4.16
C GLU A 469 -0.83 8.36 4.86
N LEU A 470 -0.93 8.44 6.19
CA LEU A 470 -1.90 7.68 6.99
C LEU A 470 -3.18 8.47 7.35
N LYS A 471 -3.39 9.61 6.71
CA LYS A 471 -4.49 10.54 7.01
C LYS A 471 -5.84 10.10 6.43
#